data_AF-A0A9P6HN71-F1
#
_entry.id   AF-A0A9P6HN71-F1
#
_cell.length_a   1.000
_cell.length_b   1.000
_cell.length_c   1.000
_cell.angle_alpha   90.00
_cell.angle_beta   90.00
_cell.angle_gamma   90.00
#
_symmetry.space_group_name_H-M   'P 1'
#
loop_
_entity.id
_entity.type
_entity.pdbx_description
1 polymer ?
#
loop_
_entity_poly.entity_id
_entity_poly.type
_entity_poly.pdbx_seq_one_letter_code
_entity_poly.pdbx_strand_id
1 'polypeptide(L)'
;MANGKNGTNLTNGKNGTDTTNAKNGTNTTNGNNNAGNIGNFGSCSVPEIQFGAGFDGRRETSFEPVDKVSYNHGSAQNIDIITQFMCDQLVNTCKADATAKATCAKAKTAADGAPAKTGKQADAFNAVFGKITNFANVTPLDDQGNPIAARSLHRGLLRMLRRTEGYLGA
;
A
#
# COMPACT_ATOMS: atom_id res chain seq x y z
N MET A 1 -2.89 -74.22 34.09
CA MET A 1 -3.65 -72.97 34.26
C MET A 1 -3.82 -72.35 32.87
N ALA A 2 -5.08 -72.05 32.49
CA ALA A 2 -5.60 -71.75 31.14
C ALA A 2 -4.78 -70.73 30.32
N ASN A 3 -4.52 -70.91 29.01
CA ASN A 3 -5.41 -70.82 27.81
C ASN A 3 -6.12 -69.46 27.72
N GLY A 4 -6.11 -68.65 26.64
CA GLY A 4 -5.70 -68.73 25.24
C GLY A 4 -6.05 -67.37 24.58
N LYS A 5 -5.50 -67.10 23.39
CA LYS A 5 -5.55 -65.83 22.63
C LYS A 5 -6.98 -65.39 22.27
N ASN A 6 -7.26 -64.07 22.18
CA ASN A 6 -8.17 -63.52 21.16
C ASN A 6 -8.02 -62.00 20.99
N GLY A 7 -7.86 -61.53 19.76
CA GLY A 7 -7.92 -60.11 19.40
C GLY A 7 -9.28 -59.75 18.80
N THR A 8 -9.75 -58.53 19.03
CA THR A 8 -10.84 -57.92 18.25
C THR A 8 -10.54 -56.46 17.95
N ASN A 9 -11.10 -56.06 16.81
CA ASN A 9 -10.85 -54.88 16.00
C ASN A 9 -11.89 -53.77 16.27
N LEU A 10 -11.46 -52.52 16.14
CA LEU A 10 -12.16 -51.22 15.92
C LEU A 10 -13.70 -51.13 16.04
N THR A 11 -14.21 -50.08 16.71
CA THR A 11 -15.12 -49.05 16.12
C THR A 11 -15.52 -47.92 17.09
N ASN A 12 -15.80 -46.76 16.48
CA ASN A 12 -16.16 -45.42 16.98
C ASN A 12 -17.24 -45.27 18.08
N GLY A 13 -17.13 -44.17 18.85
CA GLY A 13 -18.27 -43.55 19.56
C GLY A 13 -17.92 -42.38 20.49
N LYS A 14 -18.14 -41.16 20.01
CA LYS A 14 -17.87 -39.83 20.62
C LYS A 14 -18.85 -39.51 21.76
N ASN A 15 -18.39 -39.05 22.94
CA ASN A 15 -19.11 -38.06 23.77
C ASN A 15 -18.22 -37.48 24.89
N GLY A 16 -18.09 -36.15 24.95
CA GLY A 16 -17.28 -35.47 25.96
C GLY A 16 -17.00 -34.01 25.58
N THR A 17 -17.99 -33.16 25.79
CA THR A 17 -17.98 -31.69 25.62
C THR A 17 -17.03 -31.03 26.62
N ASP A 18 -15.86 -30.58 26.15
CA ASP A 18 -15.00 -29.69 26.92
C ASP A 18 -15.44 -28.24 26.68
N THR A 19 -15.86 -27.59 27.75
CA THR A 19 -16.54 -26.29 27.74
C THR A 19 -15.51 -25.17 27.72
N THR A 20 -15.45 -24.48 26.59
CA THR A 20 -14.71 -23.23 26.40
C THR A 20 -15.20 -22.14 27.36
N ASN A 21 -14.32 -21.57 28.17
CA ASN A 21 -14.58 -20.31 28.87
C ASN A 21 -13.48 -19.30 28.55
N ALA A 22 -13.54 -18.74 27.33
CA ALA A 22 -12.71 -17.60 26.93
C ALA A 22 -13.33 -16.32 27.49
N LYS A 23 -12.64 -15.69 28.45
CA LYS A 23 -13.04 -14.41 29.03
C LYS A 23 -12.85 -13.29 28.00
N ASN A 24 -13.97 -12.71 27.60
CA ASN A 24 -14.09 -11.49 26.81
C ASN A 24 -13.38 -10.32 27.52
N GLY A 25 -12.30 -9.83 26.90
CA GLY A 25 -11.62 -8.59 27.24
C GLY A 25 -11.38 -7.82 25.95
N THR A 26 -12.34 -7.01 25.53
CA THR A 26 -12.18 -6.03 24.45
C THR A 26 -11.21 -4.95 24.90
N ASN A 27 -9.92 -5.18 24.67
CA ASN A 27 -8.94 -4.12 24.60
C ASN A 27 -9.02 -3.52 23.19
N THR A 28 -9.49 -2.28 23.11
CA THR A 28 -9.53 -1.48 21.88
C THR A 28 -8.09 -1.23 21.40
N THR A 29 -7.54 -2.17 20.63
CA THR A 29 -6.33 -1.97 19.86
C THR A 29 -6.70 -1.32 18.54
N ASN A 30 -6.29 -0.06 18.41
CA ASN A 30 -6.34 0.70 17.18
C ASN A 30 -5.59 -0.05 16.06
N GLY A 31 -6.34 -0.53 15.05
CA GLY A 31 -5.89 -0.69 13.66
C GLY A 31 -4.73 -1.64 13.34
N ASN A 32 -5.08 -2.73 12.65
CA ASN A 32 -4.31 -3.37 11.57
C ASN A 32 -3.11 -4.25 11.93
N ASN A 33 -3.36 -5.34 12.63
CA ASN A 33 -2.52 -6.54 12.53
C ASN A 33 -3.02 -7.47 11.42
N ASN A 34 -2.79 -7.09 10.16
CA ASN A 34 -2.65 -8.11 9.09
C ASN A 34 -1.17 -8.54 8.99
N ALA A 35 -0.50 -8.63 10.14
CA ALA A 35 0.95 -8.84 10.24
C ALA A 35 1.40 -10.23 9.77
N GLY A 36 0.47 -11.16 9.53
CA GLY A 36 0.81 -12.52 9.07
C GLY A 36 1.44 -12.56 7.67
N ASN A 37 1.03 -11.65 6.76
CA ASN A 37 1.42 -11.73 5.35
C ASN A 37 2.37 -10.61 4.89
N ILE A 38 2.38 -9.46 5.58
CA ILE A 38 3.23 -8.31 5.23
C ILE A 38 4.44 -8.14 6.16
N GLY A 39 4.50 -8.88 7.27
CA GLY A 39 5.58 -8.84 8.26
C GLY A 39 5.33 -7.88 9.42
N ASN A 40 6.25 -7.90 10.39
CA ASN A 40 6.27 -7.02 11.55
C ASN A 40 7.23 -5.83 11.32
N PHE A 41 6.68 -4.62 11.41
CA PHE A 41 7.42 -3.36 11.21
C PHE A 41 8.16 -2.87 12.46
N GLY A 42 8.11 -3.63 13.56
CA GLY A 42 8.77 -3.35 14.82
C GLY A 42 8.14 -2.15 15.54
N SER A 43 8.93 -1.15 15.90
CA SER A 43 8.41 0.06 16.60
C SER A 43 7.72 1.06 15.68
N CYS A 44 7.79 0.87 14.36
CA CYS A 44 7.19 1.77 13.38
C CYS A 44 5.81 1.29 12.96
N SER A 45 5.00 2.22 12.47
CA SER A 45 3.73 1.91 11.81
C SER A 45 3.94 1.16 10.49
N VAL A 46 2.84 0.71 9.88
CA VAL A 46 2.88 0.19 8.51
C VAL A 46 3.14 1.35 7.54
N PRO A 47 4.11 1.25 6.61
CA PRO A 47 4.38 2.30 5.62
C PRO A 47 3.14 2.75 4.85
N GLU A 48 2.95 4.06 4.73
CA GLU A 48 1.92 4.69 3.91
C GLU A 48 2.44 6.03 3.37
N ILE A 49 2.27 6.26 2.07
CA ILE A 49 2.70 7.48 1.38
C ILE A 49 1.47 8.25 0.91
N GLN A 50 1.46 9.56 1.10
CA GLN A 50 0.48 10.46 0.50
C GLN A 50 1.07 11.23 -0.68
N PHE A 51 0.19 11.66 -1.59
CA PHE A 51 0.55 12.47 -2.75
C PHE A 51 -0.38 13.67 -2.87
N GLY A 52 0.19 14.86 -2.99
CA GLY A 52 -0.56 16.11 -3.02
C GLY A 52 0.34 17.33 -3.20
N ALA A 53 -0.29 18.50 -3.33
CA ALA A 53 0.39 19.79 -3.41
C ALA A 53 0.45 20.47 -2.04
N GLY A 54 1.35 21.44 -1.88
CA GLY A 54 1.47 22.24 -0.65
C GLY A 54 2.32 21.63 0.45
N PHE A 55 2.82 20.40 0.30
CA PHE A 55 3.74 19.80 1.26
C PHE A 55 5.04 20.59 1.33
N ASP A 56 5.50 20.88 2.55
CA ASP A 56 6.67 21.73 2.85
C ASP A 56 6.69 23.08 2.10
N GLY A 57 5.52 23.64 1.77
CA GLY A 57 5.41 24.89 1.02
C GLY A 57 5.73 24.79 -0.48
N ARG A 58 5.83 23.56 -1.01
CA ARG A 58 6.02 23.29 -2.45
C ARG A 58 4.78 23.62 -3.26
N ARG A 59 4.99 24.04 -4.51
CA ARG A 59 3.90 24.30 -5.47
C ARG A 59 3.57 23.05 -6.29
N GLU A 60 4.58 22.25 -6.57
CA GLU A 60 4.44 20.96 -7.23
C GLU A 60 3.70 19.95 -6.35
N THR A 61 3.10 18.96 -7.00
CA THR A 61 2.68 17.75 -6.28
C THR A 61 3.91 16.94 -5.89
N SER A 62 3.91 16.42 -4.68
CA SER A 62 5.02 15.66 -4.12
C SER A 62 4.52 14.50 -3.26
N PHE A 63 5.43 13.60 -2.93
CA PHE A 63 5.23 12.43 -2.08
C PHE A 63 5.77 12.71 -0.69
N GLU A 64 5.07 12.26 0.35
CA GLU A 64 5.62 12.22 1.70
C GLU A 64 5.05 11.07 2.53
N PRO A 65 5.76 10.61 3.58
CA PRO A 65 5.20 9.64 4.52
C PRO A 65 4.01 10.21 5.27
N VAL A 66 2.95 9.44 5.45
CA VAL A 66 1.80 9.85 6.27
C VAL A 66 2.18 9.92 7.75
N ASP A 67 2.88 8.89 8.25
CA ASP A 67 3.36 8.85 9.63
C ASP A 67 4.79 9.41 9.73
N LYS A 68 4.87 10.69 10.10
CA LYS A 68 6.15 11.39 10.32
C LYS A 68 6.83 11.01 11.64
N VAL A 69 6.17 10.27 12.55
CA VAL A 69 6.80 9.76 13.77
C VAL A 69 7.68 8.55 13.43
N SER A 70 7.15 7.61 12.65
CA SER A 70 7.91 6.45 12.18
C SER A 70 8.87 6.80 11.04
N TYR A 71 8.46 7.72 10.17
CA TYR A 71 9.16 8.05 8.93
C TYR A 71 9.34 9.56 8.79
N ASN A 72 10.18 10.15 9.64
CA ASN A 72 10.43 11.58 9.64
C ASN A 72 11.26 12.04 8.42
N HIS A 73 10.61 12.15 7.27
CA HIS A 73 11.19 12.68 6.05
C HIS A 73 10.25 13.71 5.44
N GLY A 74 10.81 14.79 4.91
CA GLY A 74 10.06 15.79 4.15
C GLY A 74 9.51 15.25 2.82
N SER A 75 8.82 16.10 2.10
CA SER A 75 8.26 15.82 0.79
C SER A 75 9.34 15.81 -0.30
N ALA A 76 9.14 14.95 -1.30
CA ALA A 76 9.99 14.85 -2.48
C ALA A 76 9.15 14.63 -3.75
N GLN A 77 9.59 15.19 -4.88
CA GLN A 77 8.93 14.95 -6.17
C GLN A 77 9.26 13.56 -6.75
N ASN A 78 10.39 12.96 -6.34
CA ASN A 78 10.74 11.59 -6.70
C ASN A 78 10.36 10.63 -5.56
N ILE A 79 9.49 9.67 -5.84
CA ILE A 79 9.03 8.68 -4.86
C ILE A 79 10.14 7.76 -4.38
N ASP A 80 11.18 7.52 -5.18
CA ASP A 80 12.30 6.65 -4.83
C ASP A 80 13.01 7.15 -3.56
N ILE A 81 13.07 8.47 -3.38
CA ILE A 81 13.67 9.10 -2.20
C ILE A 81 12.87 8.74 -0.94
N ILE A 82 11.54 8.87 -1.02
CA ILE A 82 10.64 8.60 0.10
C ILE A 82 10.66 7.10 0.43
N THR A 83 10.51 6.24 -0.57
CA THR A 83 10.41 4.79 -0.37
C THR A 83 11.73 4.19 0.08
N GLN A 84 12.87 4.66 -0.44
CA GLN A 84 14.19 4.26 0.04
C GLN A 84 14.36 4.63 1.52
N PHE A 85 14.07 5.88 1.88
CA PHE A 85 14.15 6.32 3.28
C PHE A 85 13.27 5.46 4.19
N MET A 86 12.01 5.23 3.82
CA MET A 86 11.09 4.43 4.64
C MET A 86 11.60 2.99 4.82
N CYS A 87 12.09 2.34 3.77
CA CYS A 87 12.65 0.99 3.89
C CYS A 87 13.95 0.96 4.72
N ASP A 88 14.79 2.00 4.64
CA ASP A 88 15.97 2.12 5.49
C ASP A 88 15.61 2.33 6.96
N GLN A 89 14.56 3.11 7.26
CA GLN A 89 14.06 3.26 8.63
C GLN A 89 13.62 1.92 9.22
N LEU A 90 12.95 1.07 8.43
CA LEU A 90 12.56 -0.27 8.86
C LEU A 90 13.75 -1.10 9.33
N VAL A 91 14.90 -0.96 8.67
CA VAL A 91 16.14 -1.67 9.01
C VAL A 91 16.81 -1.05 10.23
N ASN A 92 17.04 0.27 10.19
CA ASN A 92 17.95 0.95 11.09
C ASN A 92 17.31 1.29 12.43
N THR A 93 16.07 1.77 12.40
CA THR A 93 15.38 2.34 13.56
C THR A 93 14.30 1.42 14.07
N CYS A 94 13.40 0.98 13.18
CA CYS A 94 12.17 0.30 13.57
C CYS A 94 12.40 -1.14 14.07
N LYS A 95 13.53 -1.75 13.70
CA LYS A 95 13.84 -3.17 13.96
C LYS A 95 12.80 -4.11 13.35
N ALA A 96 12.38 -3.81 12.12
CA ALA A 96 11.45 -4.64 11.38
C ALA A 96 12.02 -6.03 11.08
N ASP A 97 11.14 -7.01 10.94
CA ASP A 97 11.52 -8.38 10.60
C ASP A 97 11.90 -8.53 9.10
N ALA A 98 12.35 -9.72 8.73
CA ALA A 98 12.74 -10.01 7.34
C ALA A 98 11.57 -9.90 6.36
N THR A 99 10.37 -10.27 6.78
CA THR A 99 9.16 -10.22 5.95
C THR A 99 8.78 -8.79 5.64
N ALA A 100 8.77 -7.90 6.63
CA ALA A 100 8.49 -6.48 6.46
C ALA A 100 9.49 -5.78 5.54
N LYS A 101 10.78 -6.12 5.67
CA LYS A 101 11.83 -5.62 4.76
C LYS A 101 11.59 -6.08 3.31
N ALA A 102 11.24 -7.36 3.12
CA ALA A 102 10.91 -7.91 1.81
C ALA A 102 9.64 -7.28 1.23
N THR A 103 8.61 -7.04 2.05
CA THR A 103 7.39 -6.32 1.65
C THR A 103 7.71 -4.90 1.22
N CYS A 104 8.57 -4.18 1.96
CA CYS A 104 8.99 -2.84 1.59
C CYS A 104 9.74 -2.82 0.25
N ALA A 105 10.62 -3.79 0.00
CA ALA A 105 11.29 -3.93 -1.30
C ALA A 105 10.28 -4.17 -2.45
N LYS A 106 9.24 -4.99 -2.24
CA LYS A 106 8.15 -5.17 -3.22
C LYS A 106 7.36 -3.88 -3.44
N ALA A 107 7.10 -3.12 -2.38
CA ALA A 107 6.40 -1.84 -2.46
C ALA A 107 7.18 -0.80 -3.27
N LYS A 108 8.51 -0.75 -3.12
CA LYS A 108 9.39 0.05 -3.99
C LYS A 108 9.22 -0.34 -5.45
N THR A 109 9.38 -1.62 -5.78
CA THR A 109 9.22 -2.10 -7.16
C THR A 109 7.82 -1.80 -7.73
N ALA A 110 6.77 -1.89 -6.92
CA ALA A 110 5.42 -1.53 -7.34
C ALA A 110 5.29 -0.03 -7.66
N ALA A 111 5.87 0.84 -6.83
CA ALA A 111 5.93 2.28 -7.08
C ALA A 111 6.69 2.63 -8.36
N ASP A 112 7.84 1.98 -8.59
CA ASP A 112 8.70 2.18 -9.76
C ASP A 112 7.99 1.77 -11.07
N GLY A 113 7.12 0.75 -11.00
CA GLY A 113 6.34 0.26 -12.13
C GLY A 113 5.15 1.14 -12.53
N ALA A 114 4.77 2.11 -11.71
CA ALA A 114 3.65 3.02 -11.98
C ALA A 114 4.10 4.30 -12.72
N PRO A 115 3.19 5.02 -13.40
CA PRO A 115 3.55 6.24 -14.13
C PRO A 115 4.24 7.27 -13.23
N ALA A 116 5.48 7.61 -13.60
CA ALA A 116 6.35 8.47 -12.81
C ALA A 116 5.74 9.85 -12.53
N LYS A 117 6.04 10.39 -11.34
CA LYS A 117 5.59 11.70 -10.84
C LYS A 117 4.06 11.84 -10.77
N THR A 118 3.35 10.74 -10.58
CA THR A 118 1.89 10.74 -10.40
C THR A 118 1.50 10.04 -9.10
N GLY A 119 0.30 10.34 -8.61
CA GLY A 119 -0.27 9.66 -7.44
C GLY A 119 -0.39 8.15 -7.58
N LYS A 120 -0.36 7.60 -8.82
CA LYS A 120 -0.36 6.15 -9.05
C LYS A 120 0.83 5.44 -8.44
N GLN A 121 1.98 6.10 -8.29
CA GLN A 121 3.13 5.49 -7.61
C GLN A 121 2.88 5.32 -6.10
N ALA A 122 2.26 6.32 -5.46
CA ALA A 122 1.85 6.22 -4.06
C ALA A 122 0.77 5.14 -3.90
N ASP A 123 -0.23 5.10 -4.79
CA ASP A 123 -1.25 4.05 -4.78
C ASP A 123 -0.65 2.65 -4.90
N ALA A 124 0.31 2.46 -5.82
CA ALA A 124 0.98 1.18 -6.01
C ALA A 124 1.82 0.76 -4.79
N PHE A 125 2.54 1.70 -4.17
CA PHE A 125 3.26 1.45 -2.92
C PHE A 125 2.30 1.04 -1.78
N ASN A 126 1.26 1.84 -1.57
CA ASN A 126 0.26 1.65 -0.50
C ASN A 126 -0.49 0.32 -0.63
N ALA A 127 -0.82 -0.08 -1.87
CA ALA A 127 -1.52 -1.33 -2.13
C ALA A 127 -0.75 -2.58 -1.66
N VAL A 128 0.58 -2.58 -1.69
CA VAL A 128 1.40 -3.70 -1.19
C VAL A 128 1.22 -3.91 0.32
N PHE A 129 0.90 -2.84 1.05
CA PHE A 129 0.59 -2.88 2.49
C PHE A 129 -0.91 -3.05 2.78
N GLY A 130 -1.73 -3.30 1.75
CA GLY A 130 -3.18 -3.47 1.89
C GLY A 130 -3.94 -2.15 2.11
N LYS A 131 -3.31 -1.01 1.82
CA LYS A 131 -3.95 0.31 1.90
C LYS A 131 -4.56 0.66 0.56
N ILE A 132 -5.83 1.10 0.59
CA ILE A 132 -6.52 1.58 -0.61
C ILE A 132 -6.45 3.10 -0.60
N THR A 133 -5.72 3.66 -1.57
CA THR A 133 -5.69 5.10 -1.85
C THR A 133 -6.11 5.36 -3.29
N ASN A 134 -6.45 6.61 -3.61
CA ASN A 134 -6.90 7.00 -4.95
C ASN A 134 -6.25 8.31 -5.40
N PHE A 135 -4.92 8.37 -5.25
CA PHE A 135 -4.14 9.52 -5.68
C PHE A 135 -4.01 9.60 -7.20
N ALA A 136 -4.35 8.53 -7.94
CA ALA A 136 -4.52 8.55 -9.39
C ALA A 136 -5.46 9.66 -9.89
N ASN A 137 -6.39 10.13 -9.04
CA ASN A 137 -7.31 11.23 -9.36
C ASN A 137 -6.74 12.62 -9.05
N VAL A 138 -5.58 12.72 -8.40
CA VAL A 138 -4.90 13.99 -8.16
C VAL A 138 -4.19 14.43 -9.44
N THR A 139 -4.51 15.63 -9.90
CA THR A 139 -3.81 16.24 -11.04
C THR A 139 -2.39 16.59 -10.63
N PRO A 140 -1.35 15.99 -11.23
CA PRO A 140 0.01 16.31 -10.85
C PRO A 140 0.37 17.74 -11.29
N LEU A 141 1.18 18.44 -10.49
CA LEU A 141 1.57 19.83 -10.72
C LEU A 141 3.10 19.99 -10.89
N ASP A 142 3.52 20.92 -11.74
CA ASP A 142 4.92 21.34 -11.89
C ASP A 142 5.39 22.29 -10.76
N ASP A 143 6.65 22.71 -10.80
CA ASP A 143 7.28 23.60 -9.82
C ASP A 143 6.68 25.02 -9.80
N GLN A 144 5.88 25.38 -10.80
CA GLN A 144 5.08 26.60 -10.80
C GLN A 144 3.62 26.34 -10.40
N GLY A 145 3.27 25.12 -9.98
CA GLY A 145 1.91 24.76 -9.56
C GLY A 145 0.92 24.65 -10.72
N ASN A 146 1.39 24.56 -11.97
CA ASN A 146 0.51 24.33 -13.10
C ASN A 146 0.28 22.82 -13.31
N PRO A 147 -0.90 22.42 -13.77
CA PRO A 147 -1.18 21.04 -14.14
C PRO A 147 -0.19 20.49 -15.18
N ILE A 148 0.53 19.44 -14.84
CA ILE A 148 1.25 18.61 -15.81
C ILE A 148 0.28 17.59 -16.42
N ALA A 149 -0.74 18.10 -17.12
CA ALA A 149 -1.62 17.24 -17.90
C ALA A 149 -0.75 16.43 -18.89
N ALA A 150 -1.04 15.13 -19.03
CA ALA A 150 -0.61 14.37 -20.19
C ALA A 150 -1.17 15.09 -21.43
N ARG A 151 -0.36 15.97 -22.04
CA ARG A 151 -0.77 16.92 -23.10
C ARG A 151 -1.34 16.28 -24.37
N SER A 152 -1.55 14.97 -24.42
CA SER A 152 -1.73 14.23 -25.67
C SER A 152 -3.17 13.91 -26.10
N LEU A 153 -4.21 14.00 -25.26
CA LEU A 153 -5.53 13.48 -25.68
C LEU A 153 -6.72 14.45 -25.69
N HIS A 154 -6.73 15.54 -24.92
CA HIS A 154 -7.92 16.41 -24.91
C HIS A 154 -7.93 17.52 -25.98
N ARG A 155 -6.76 17.89 -26.54
CA ARG A 155 -6.69 18.88 -27.64
C ARG A 155 -6.75 18.27 -29.05
N GLY A 156 -6.49 16.97 -29.18
CA GLY A 156 -6.64 16.25 -30.45
C GLY A 156 -8.11 15.99 -30.81
N LEU A 157 -8.92 15.58 -29.84
CA LEU A 157 -10.32 15.23 -30.07
C LEU A 157 -11.18 16.45 -30.45
N LEU A 158 -10.91 17.63 -29.86
CA LEU A 158 -11.67 18.85 -30.16
C LEU A 158 -11.28 19.51 -31.50
N ARG A 159 -10.10 19.20 -32.06
CA ARG A 159 -9.69 19.65 -33.41
C ARG A 159 -10.12 18.69 -34.52
N MET A 160 -10.31 17.40 -34.24
CA MET A 160 -10.83 16.45 -35.24
C MET A 160 -12.35 16.57 -35.42
N LEU A 161 -13.11 16.91 -34.39
CA LEU A 161 -14.57 17.08 -34.49
C LEU A 161 -15.03 18.34 -35.26
N ARG A 162 -14.15 19.31 -35.54
CA ARG A 162 -14.48 20.49 -36.38
C ARG A 162 -14.12 20.34 -37.85
N ARG A 163 -13.48 19.23 -38.25
CA ARG A 163 -13.05 19.03 -39.65
C ARG A 163 -14.04 18.24 -40.49
N THR A 164 -15.09 17.68 -39.87
CA THR A 164 -16.13 16.91 -40.57
C THR A 164 -17.35 17.74 -40.98
N GLU A 165 -17.51 18.98 -40.50
CA GLU A 165 -18.62 19.86 -40.92
C GLU A 165 -18.33 20.69 -42.18
N GLY A 166 -17.13 20.57 -42.76
CA GLY A 166 -16.73 21.32 -43.96
C GLY A 166 -16.89 20.57 -45.29
N TYR A 167 -17.44 19.35 -45.30
CA TYR A 167 -17.45 18.47 -46.50
C TYR A 167 -18.87 18.10 -46.98
N LEU A 168 -19.84 19.02 -46.84
CA LEU A 168 -21.18 18.88 -47.44
C LEU A 168 -21.65 20.13 -48.22
N GLY A 169 -20.71 21.01 -48.59
CA GLY A 169 -21.01 22.24 -49.32
C GLY A 169 -20.07 22.47 -50.49
N ALA A 170 -20.21 21.67 -51.54
CA ALA A 170 -19.90 22.01 -52.93
C ALA A 170 -20.53 20.94 -53.85
#